data_AF-A0A565BCP0-F1
#
_entry.id   AF-A0A565BCP0-F1
#
_cell.length_a   1.000
_cell.length_b   1.000
_cell.length_c   1.000
_cell.angle_alpha   90.00
_cell.angle_beta   90.00
_cell.angle_gamma   90.00
#
_symmetry.space_group_name_H-M   'P 1'
#
loop_
_entity.id
_entity.type
_entity.pdbx_description
1 polymer ?
#
loop_
_entity_poly.entity_id
_entity_poly.type
_entity_poly.pdbx_seq_one_letter_code
_entity_poly.pdbx_strand_id
1 'polypeptide(L)'
;MVRFEVIEKIGPDVKCRCTDPGLLLPRANLTFWRDGSLVRERNAMLPTISSKDWLDIDFGIAEGVDFIAISFVKSAEVINHLKSYLAARSHGEDIGVIAKIESIDSLTNLEEIILASDGAMVARGDLGAQIPLEQVPAAQQKIVQVCRALNKPVIVASQLLESMIEYPTPTRAEVADVSEAVRQRSDALMLSGESAMGQFPDKALAVLRSVSLRIERWWREEERYESTPLQAIGSTFSDKISEEICNSAAKMANNLGVDAVFVYTKSGHMASLVSRCRPDCPIFAFTTTTSVRRRLNLQWGLIPFRLSFSDDMESNLNKTFSLLKSRGMIKSGDLVIAVSDMLQSIQVMNVP
;
A
#
# COMPACT_ATOMS: atom_id res chain seq x y z
N MET A 1 -22.59 -13.97 -8.86
CA MET A 1 -22.41 -14.92 -7.74
C MET A 1 -23.63 -15.83 -7.73
N VAL A 2 -23.45 -17.16 -7.67
CA VAL A 2 -24.56 -18.13 -7.58
C VAL A 2 -24.77 -18.45 -6.10
N ARG A 3 -26.01 -18.47 -5.61
CA ARG A 3 -26.31 -18.76 -4.20
C ARG A 3 -27.18 -19.99 -4.05
N PHE A 4 -26.82 -20.80 -3.06
CA PHE A 4 -27.50 -22.02 -2.70
C PHE A 4 -27.82 -22.02 -1.21
N GLU A 5 -29.01 -22.48 -0.86
CA GLU A 5 -29.44 -22.72 0.52
C GLU A 5 -29.46 -24.22 0.80
N VAL A 6 -28.83 -24.63 1.91
CA VAL A 6 -28.78 -26.04 2.31
C VAL A 6 -30.16 -26.48 2.82
N ILE A 7 -30.75 -27.49 2.19
CA ILE A 7 -32.05 -28.06 2.60
C ILE A 7 -31.83 -29.23 3.55
N GLU A 8 -30.98 -30.18 3.15
CA GLU A 8 -30.72 -31.40 3.91
C GLU A 8 -29.30 -31.91 3.64
N LYS A 9 -28.70 -32.54 4.66
CA LYS A 9 -27.43 -33.26 4.54
C LYS A 9 -27.73 -34.76 4.39
N ILE A 10 -27.22 -35.38 3.34
CA ILE A 10 -27.44 -36.80 3.04
C ILE A 10 -26.07 -37.48 3.01
N GLY A 11 -25.65 -38.03 4.15
CA GLY A 11 -24.32 -38.65 4.27
C GLY A 11 -23.18 -37.64 3.99
N PRO A 12 -22.31 -37.89 2.99
CA PRO A 12 -21.26 -36.93 2.58
C PRO A 12 -21.80 -35.79 1.71
N ASP A 13 -23.00 -35.93 1.13
CA ASP A 13 -23.58 -35.00 0.20
C ASP A 13 -24.45 -33.96 0.90
N VAL A 14 -24.60 -32.80 0.26
CA VAL A 14 -25.47 -31.72 0.72
C VAL A 14 -26.43 -31.40 -0.40
N LYS A 15 -27.74 -31.52 -0.13
CA LYS A 15 -28.77 -31.11 -1.07
C LYS A 15 -29.10 -29.65 -0.82
N CYS A 16 -28.95 -28.85 -1.88
CA CYS A 16 -29.19 -27.41 -1.80
C CYS A 16 -30.25 -26.97 -2.79
N ARG A 17 -30.99 -25.91 -2.44
CA ARG A 17 -31.87 -25.17 -3.33
C ARG A 17 -31.11 -23.97 -3.90
N CYS A 18 -31.10 -23.82 -5.22
CA CYS A 18 -30.59 -22.60 -5.84
C CYS A 18 -31.54 -21.43 -5.53
N THR A 19 -31.05 -20.38 -4.87
CA THR A 19 -31.84 -19.18 -4.56
C THR A 19 -31.57 -18.08 -5.59
N ASP A 20 -30.30 -17.94 -6.00
CA ASP A 20 -29.86 -16.93 -6.96
C ASP A 20 -29.12 -17.66 -8.11
N PRO A 21 -29.77 -17.84 -9.29
CA PRO A 21 -29.17 -18.59 -10.40
C PRO A 21 -28.08 -17.79 -11.10
N GLY A 22 -27.14 -18.51 -11.74
CA GLY A 22 -26.10 -17.91 -12.57
C GLY A 22 -25.15 -18.95 -13.13
N LEU A 23 -24.15 -18.50 -13.90
CA LEU A 23 -23.12 -19.38 -14.46
C LEU A 23 -22.14 -19.81 -13.37
N LEU A 24 -21.96 -21.13 -13.20
CA LEU A 24 -20.93 -21.71 -12.33
C LEU A 24 -19.80 -22.27 -13.20
N LEU A 25 -18.61 -21.65 -13.11
CA LEU A 25 -17.43 -22.10 -13.84
C LEU A 25 -16.69 -23.19 -13.05
N PRO A 26 -15.93 -24.09 -13.73
CA PRO A 26 -15.09 -25.06 -13.05
C PRO A 26 -14.12 -24.40 -12.07
N ARG A 27 -13.93 -25.02 -10.90
CA ARG A 27 -13.04 -24.53 -9.81
C ARG A 27 -13.44 -23.17 -9.23
N ALA A 28 -14.71 -22.78 -9.34
CA ALA A 28 -15.22 -21.60 -8.66
C ALA A 28 -15.02 -21.69 -7.14
N ASN A 29 -14.69 -20.55 -6.52
CA ASN A 29 -14.52 -20.44 -5.07
C ASN A 29 -15.86 -20.68 -4.36
N LEU A 30 -15.80 -21.35 -3.21
CA LEU A 30 -16.96 -21.67 -2.38
C LEU A 30 -16.80 -21.08 -0.99
N THR A 31 -17.85 -20.41 -0.50
CA THR A 31 -17.95 -19.87 0.86
C THR A 31 -19.21 -20.37 1.52
N PHE A 32 -19.12 -20.76 2.79
CA PHE A 32 -20.25 -21.28 3.56
C PHE A 32 -20.72 -20.24 4.56
N TRP A 33 -22.04 -19.97 4.58
CA TRP A 33 -22.66 -19.00 5.46
C TRP A 33 -23.76 -19.68 6.30
N ARG A 34 -23.88 -19.26 7.56
CA ARG A 34 -24.93 -19.67 8.50
C ARG A 34 -25.34 -18.47 9.34
N ASP A 35 -26.64 -18.20 9.42
CA ASP A 35 -27.21 -17.11 10.22
C ASP A 35 -26.53 -15.74 9.97
N GLY A 36 -26.29 -15.42 8.68
CA GLY A 36 -25.66 -14.17 8.27
C GLY A 36 -24.15 -14.07 8.54
N SER A 37 -23.51 -15.16 8.99
CA SER A 37 -22.08 -15.21 9.30
C SER A 37 -21.35 -16.30 8.52
N LEU A 38 -20.08 -16.06 8.20
CA LEU A 38 -19.22 -17.05 7.53
C LEU A 38 -18.88 -18.21 8.47
N VAL A 39 -18.98 -19.46 7.98
CA VAL A 39 -18.58 -20.67 8.70
C VAL A 39 -17.06 -20.87 8.55
N ARG A 40 -16.30 -20.62 9.62
CA ARG A 40 -14.83 -20.60 9.62
C ARG A 40 -14.15 -21.98 9.61
N GLU A 41 -14.82 -23.02 10.12
CA GLU A 41 -14.18 -24.25 10.59
C GLU A 41 -13.44 -25.10 9.54
N ARG A 42 -13.75 -24.99 8.25
CA ARG A 42 -13.18 -25.93 7.24
C ARG A 42 -11.98 -25.39 6.46
N ASN A 43 -11.86 -24.07 6.26
CA ASN A 43 -10.73 -23.48 5.53
C ASN A 43 -9.57 -23.10 6.46
N ALA A 44 -9.77 -23.13 7.77
CA ALA A 44 -8.73 -22.82 8.76
C ALA A 44 -7.48 -23.71 8.61
N MET A 45 -7.67 -24.98 8.22
CA MET A 45 -6.61 -26.00 8.14
C MET A 45 -5.71 -25.92 6.90
N LEU A 46 -6.09 -25.15 5.87
CA LEU A 46 -5.25 -25.02 4.68
C LEU A 46 -4.07 -24.08 4.96
N PRO A 47 -2.83 -24.46 4.61
CA PRO A 47 -1.67 -23.59 4.75
C PRO A 47 -1.87 -22.35 3.86
N THR A 48 -1.50 -21.19 4.37
CA THR A 48 -1.56 -19.94 3.59
C THR A 48 -0.60 -19.94 2.40
N ILE A 49 0.55 -20.60 2.53
CA ILE A 49 1.55 -20.74 1.46
C ILE A 49 1.61 -22.22 1.07
N SER A 50 1.19 -22.52 -0.15
CA SER A 50 1.21 -23.88 -0.71
C SER A 50 2.61 -24.27 -1.20
N SER A 51 2.80 -25.56 -1.50
CA SER A 51 4.05 -26.04 -2.11
C SER A 51 4.36 -25.37 -3.45
N LYS A 52 3.32 -24.98 -4.22
CA LYS A 52 3.50 -24.22 -5.45
C LYS A 52 3.95 -22.79 -5.16
N ASP A 53 3.36 -22.14 -4.17
CA ASP A 53 3.69 -20.74 -3.84
C ASP A 53 5.15 -20.61 -3.43
N TRP A 54 5.73 -21.59 -2.73
CA TRP A 54 7.16 -21.61 -2.42
C TRP A 54 8.06 -21.64 -3.67
N LEU A 55 7.65 -22.35 -4.72
CA LEU A 55 8.37 -22.35 -6.00
C LEU A 55 8.27 -20.99 -6.70
N ASP A 56 7.11 -20.36 -6.65
CA ASP A 56 6.89 -19.03 -7.23
C ASP A 56 7.66 -17.95 -6.45
N ILE A 57 7.77 -18.09 -5.13
CA ILE A 57 8.60 -17.23 -4.26
C ILE A 57 10.08 -17.38 -4.64
N ASP A 58 10.58 -18.60 -4.80
CA ASP A 58 11.97 -18.85 -5.24
C ASP A 58 12.25 -18.25 -6.61
N PHE A 59 11.29 -18.34 -7.54
CA PHE A 59 11.37 -17.67 -8.83
C PHE A 59 11.43 -16.14 -8.65
N GLY A 60 10.58 -15.55 -7.81
CA GLY A 60 10.59 -14.11 -7.53
C GLY A 60 11.91 -13.63 -6.93
N ILE A 61 12.52 -14.42 -6.04
CA ILE A 61 13.86 -14.12 -5.49
C ILE A 61 14.90 -14.10 -6.61
N ALA A 62 14.90 -15.10 -7.49
CA ALA A 62 15.85 -15.20 -8.59
C ALA A 62 15.73 -14.03 -9.59
N GLU A 63 14.52 -13.52 -9.81
CA GLU A 63 14.25 -12.38 -10.70
C GLU A 63 14.44 -11.01 -10.02
N GLY A 64 14.75 -10.96 -8.73
CA GLY A 64 14.98 -9.72 -7.99
C GLY A 64 13.74 -8.83 -7.87
N VAL A 65 12.58 -9.44 -7.58
CA VAL A 65 11.32 -8.71 -7.38
C VAL A 65 11.40 -7.80 -6.14
N ASP A 66 10.80 -6.63 -6.21
CA ASP A 66 10.82 -5.68 -5.08
C ASP A 66 9.83 -6.05 -3.96
N PHE A 67 8.74 -6.73 -4.32
CA PHE A 67 7.66 -7.10 -3.40
C PHE A 67 7.07 -8.47 -3.73
N ILE A 68 6.65 -9.19 -2.69
CA ILE A 68 5.82 -10.40 -2.78
C ILE A 68 4.51 -10.14 -2.03
N ALA A 69 3.39 -10.25 -2.73
CA ALA A 69 2.06 -10.14 -2.14
C ALA A 69 1.50 -11.54 -1.83
N ILE A 70 1.20 -11.81 -0.56
CA ILE A 70 0.70 -13.11 -0.10
C ILE A 70 -0.81 -13.09 0.06
N SER A 71 -1.48 -14.06 -0.55
CA SER A 71 -2.93 -14.22 -0.50
C SER A 71 -3.38 -14.93 0.77
N PHE A 72 -4.60 -14.66 1.23
CA PHE A 72 -5.31 -15.30 2.34
C PHE A 72 -4.47 -15.35 3.63
N VAL A 73 -3.83 -14.24 3.98
CA VAL A 73 -3.04 -14.12 5.21
C VAL A 73 -3.97 -14.16 6.42
N LYS A 74 -3.72 -15.10 7.35
CA LYS A 74 -4.57 -15.31 8.54
C LYS A 74 -3.89 -14.88 9.85
N SER A 75 -2.57 -14.80 9.90
CA SER A 75 -1.81 -14.47 11.11
C SER A 75 -0.47 -13.82 10.79
N ALA A 76 0.10 -13.12 11.78
CA ALA A 76 1.44 -12.55 11.69
C ALA A 76 2.54 -13.62 11.53
N GLU A 77 2.32 -14.83 12.03
CA GLU A 77 3.26 -15.94 11.96
C GLU A 77 3.63 -16.31 10.52
N VAL A 78 2.63 -16.36 9.62
CA VAL A 78 2.86 -16.66 8.19
C VAL A 78 3.79 -15.62 7.56
N ILE A 79 3.58 -14.35 7.89
CA ILE A 79 4.39 -13.24 7.37
C ILE A 79 5.82 -13.34 7.91
N ASN A 80 5.99 -13.55 9.21
CA ASN A 80 7.31 -13.71 9.81
C ASN A 80 8.07 -14.89 9.23
N HIS A 81 7.40 -16.03 9.03
CA HIS A 81 8.01 -17.21 8.42
C HIS A 81 8.49 -16.91 6.99
N LEU A 82 7.68 -16.24 6.18
CA LEU A 82 8.10 -15.82 4.84
C LEU A 82 9.28 -14.85 4.88
N LYS A 83 9.26 -13.84 5.76
CA LYS A 83 10.37 -12.89 5.88
C LYS A 83 11.68 -13.58 6.29
N SER A 84 11.62 -14.55 7.21
CA SER A 84 12.78 -15.38 7.54
C SER A 84 13.28 -16.20 6.36
N TYR A 85 12.37 -16.77 5.57
CA TYR A 85 12.72 -17.51 4.35
C TYR A 85 13.39 -16.61 3.30
N LEU A 86 12.84 -15.42 3.06
CA LEU A 86 13.39 -14.43 2.13
C LEU A 86 14.78 -13.97 2.59
N ALA A 87 14.94 -13.60 3.86
CA ALA A 87 16.22 -13.15 4.41
C ALA A 87 17.33 -14.20 4.28
N ALA A 88 16.99 -15.49 4.36
CA ALA A 88 17.95 -16.58 4.20
C ALA A 88 18.38 -16.82 2.73
N ARG A 89 17.60 -16.36 1.74
CA ARG A 89 17.75 -16.74 0.33
C ARG A 89 18.00 -15.58 -0.62
N SER A 90 17.65 -14.35 -0.25
CA SER A 90 17.76 -13.18 -1.11
C SER A 90 19.17 -12.60 -1.23
N HIS A 91 20.20 -13.25 -0.66
CA HIS A 91 21.61 -12.83 -0.73
C HIS A 91 21.87 -11.36 -0.36
N GLY A 92 21.07 -10.80 0.56
CA GLY A 92 21.19 -9.41 1.01
C GLY A 92 20.29 -8.42 0.26
N GLU A 93 19.48 -8.88 -0.71
CA GLU A 93 18.39 -8.08 -1.27
C GLU A 93 17.20 -8.04 -0.30
N ASP A 94 16.58 -6.87 -0.16
CA ASP A 94 15.47 -6.65 0.77
C ASP A 94 14.13 -6.62 0.02
N ILE A 95 13.49 -7.80 -0.06
CA ILE A 95 12.19 -8.02 -0.73
C ILE A 95 11.07 -7.75 0.28
N GLY A 96 10.18 -6.80 -0.03
CA GLY A 96 9.07 -6.45 0.85
C GLY A 96 7.92 -7.46 0.79
N VAL A 97 7.28 -7.74 1.92
CA VAL A 97 6.09 -8.60 1.99
C VAL A 97 4.82 -7.76 2.15
N ILE A 98 3.87 -7.93 1.21
CA ILE A 98 2.55 -7.28 1.23
C ILE A 98 1.49 -8.31 1.63
N ALA A 99 0.81 -8.10 2.76
CA ALA A 99 -0.30 -8.96 3.17
C ALA A 99 -1.59 -8.59 2.42
N LYS A 100 -2.21 -9.54 1.71
CA LYS A 100 -3.54 -9.36 1.13
C LYS A 100 -4.59 -9.62 2.21
N ILE A 101 -5.36 -8.59 2.54
CA ILE A 101 -6.44 -8.64 3.53
C ILE A 101 -7.72 -9.05 2.81
N GLU A 102 -8.02 -10.35 2.88
CA GLU A 102 -9.03 -11.02 2.06
C GLU A 102 -10.09 -11.74 2.88
N SER A 103 -9.87 -11.91 4.19
CA SER A 103 -10.70 -12.78 5.02
C SER A 103 -11.10 -12.15 6.34
N ILE A 104 -12.12 -12.73 6.96
CA ILE A 104 -12.54 -12.34 8.31
C ILE A 104 -11.46 -12.62 9.36
N ASP A 105 -10.62 -13.64 9.15
CA ASP A 105 -9.48 -13.92 10.02
C ASP A 105 -8.41 -12.83 9.87
N SER A 106 -8.13 -12.38 8.63
CA SER A 106 -7.26 -11.24 8.37
C SER A 106 -7.77 -9.96 9.06
N LEU A 107 -9.09 -9.73 9.08
CA LEU A 107 -9.69 -8.58 9.76
C LEU A 107 -9.64 -8.69 11.29
N THR A 108 -9.74 -9.91 11.82
CA THR A 108 -9.65 -10.18 13.26
C THR A 108 -8.23 -9.91 13.76
N ASN A 109 -7.23 -10.34 12.99
CA ASN A 109 -5.80 -10.24 13.30
C ASN A 109 -5.12 -9.06 12.57
N LEU A 110 -5.88 -8.02 12.25
CA LEU A 110 -5.46 -6.99 11.31
C LEU A 110 -4.18 -6.26 11.73
N GLU A 111 -4.11 -5.81 12.97
CA GLU A 111 -2.98 -5.03 13.47
C GLU A 111 -1.68 -5.85 13.52
N GLU A 112 -1.73 -7.08 14.02
CA GLU A 112 -0.54 -7.95 14.08
C GLU A 112 -0.02 -8.32 12.68
N ILE A 113 -0.91 -8.56 11.72
CA ILE A 113 -0.56 -8.88 10.34
C ILE A 113 0.13 -7.67 9.69
N ILE A 114 -0.46 -6.47 9.82
CA ILE A 114 0.10 -5.25 9.24
C ILE A 114 1.44 -4.91 9.90
N LEU A 115 1.56 -5.08 11.22
CA LEU A 115 2.81 -4.82 11.94
C LEU A 115 3.96 -5.72 11.46
N ALA A 116 3.68 -7.01 11.24
CA ALA A 116 4.66 -7.97 10.73
C ALA A 116 5.02 -7.75 9.23
N SER A 117 4.10 -7.17 8.47
CA SER A 117 4.23 -6.97 7.01
C SER A 117 5.00 -5.68 6.67
N ASP A 118 5.44 -5.55 5.42
CA ASP A 118 6.04 -4.31 4.88
C ASP A 118 5.01 -3.41 4.21
N GLY A 119 3.77 -3.89 4.05
CA GLY A 119 2.61 -3.17 3.54
C GLY A 119 1.39 -4.10 3.51
N ALA A 120 0.25 -3.58 3.07
CA ALA A 120 -0.97 -4.38 2.92
C ALA A 120 -1.70 -4.08 1.61
N MET A 121 -2.54 -5.01 1.19
CA MET A 121 -3.43 -4.86 0.05
C MET A 121 -4.87 -5.15 0.48
N VAL A 122 -5.78 -4.19 0.27
CA VAL A 122 -7.22 -4.40 0.42
C VAL A 122 -7.73 -5.08 -0.85
N ALA A 123 -7.89 -6.39 -0.80
CA ALA A 123 -8.37 -7.20 -1.93
C ALA A 123 -9.90 -7.33 -1.85
N ARG A 124 -10.60 -6.33 -2.38
CA ARG A 124 -12.04 -6.14 -2.16
C ARG A 124 -12.92 -7.23 -2.73
N GLY A 125 -12.54 -7.82 -3.86
CA GLY A 125 -13.28 -8.91 -4.48
C GLY A 125 -13.34 -10.14 -3.57
N ASP A 126 -12.18 -10.56 -3.06
CA ASP A 126 -12.07 -11.68 -2.13
C ASP A 126 -12.68 -11.35 -0.77
N LEU A 127 -12.44 -10.14 -0.25
CA LEU A 127 -13.01 -9.69 1.02
C LEU A 127 -14.54 -9.66 0.97
N GLY A 128 -15.15 -9.17 -0.12
CA GLY A 128 -16.59 -9.14 -0.32
C GLY A 128 -17.24 -10.52 -0.48
N ALA A 129 -16.46 -11.58 -0.67
CA ALA A 129 -16.95 -12.95 -0.57
C ALA A 129 -16.99 -13.47 0.88
N GLN A 130 -16.22 -12.85 1.79
CA GLN A 130 -16.03 -13.28 3.19
C GLN A 130 -16.85 -12.47 4.20
N ILE A 131 -17.23 -11.24 3.85
CA ILE A 131 -18.06 -10.34 4.68
C ILE A 131 -19.24 -9.79 3.86
N PRO A 132 -20.33 -9.33 4.51
CA PRO A 132 -21.42 -8.68 3.80
C PRO A 132 -20.93 -7.49 2.98
N LEU A 133 -21.46 -7.31 1.78
CA LEU A 133 -20.98 -6.32 0.80
C LEU A 133 -20.99 -4.89 1.36
N GLU A 134 -21.97 -4.58 2.19
CA GLU A 134 -22.15 -3.27 2.83
C GLU A 134 -21.09 -2.98 3.90
N GLN A 135 -20.38 -4.01 4.38
CA GLN A 135 -19.29 -3.86 5.36
C GLN A 135 -17.93 -3.63 4.69
N VAL A 136 -17.78 -3.96 3.40
CA VAL A 136 -16.50 -3.84 2.67
C VAL A 136 -15.94 -2.41 2.69
N PRO A 137 -16.73 -1.34 2.44
CA PRO A 137 -16.21 0.02 2.49
C PRO A 137 -15.66 0.42 3.87
N ALA A 138 -16.36 0.02 4.95
CA ALA A 138 -15.92 0.28 6.32
C ALA A 138 -14.65 -0.52 6.67
N ALA A 139 -14.56 -1.77 6.21
CA ALA A 139 -13.37 -2.60 6.39
C ALA A 139 -12.15 -2.01 5.65
N GLN A 140 -12.31 -1.56 4.40
CA GLN A 140 -11.26 -0.86 3.66
C GLN A 140 -10.75 0.34 4.44
N GLN A 141 -11.65 1.22 4.89
CA GLN A 141 -11.27 2.41 5.65
C GLN A 141 -10.47 2.04 6.90
N LYS A 142 -10.89 1.02 7.65
CA LYS A 142 -10.16 0.52 8.82
C LYS A 142 -8.77 0.03 8.44
N ILE A 143 -8.63 -0.77 7.38
CA ILE A 143 -7.33 -1.30 6.93
C ILE A 143 -6.39 -0.16 6.56
N VAL A 144 -6.87 0.83 5.79
CA VAL A 144 -6.08 2.00 5.38
C VAL A 144 -5.63 2.82 6.58
N GLN A 145 -6.53 3.04 7.55
CA GLN A 145 -6.21 3.76 8.79
C GLN A 145 -5.13 3.05 9.62
N VAL A 146 -5.23 1.72 9.80
CA VAL A 146 -4.23 0.94 10.54
C VAL A 146 -2.89 0.96 9.83
N CYS A 147 -2.87 0.78 8.50
CA CYS A 147 -1.63 0.87 7.71
C CYS A 147 -0.94 2.22 7.89
N ARG A 148 -1.68 3.32 7.75
CA ARG A 148 -1.15 4.66 7.91
C ARG A 148 -0.69 4.94 9.35
N ALA A 149 -1.44 4.45 10.34
CA ALA A 149 -1.06 4.54 11.76
C ALA A 149 0.28 3.83 12.02
N LEU A 150 0.54 2.69 11.37
CA LEU A 150 1.76 1.90 11.50
C LEU A 150 2.87 2.23 10.49
N ASN A 151 2.71 3.31 9.71
CA ASN A 151 3.64 3.70 8.64
C ASN A 151 3.91 2.57 7.62
N LYS A 152 2.86 1.84 7.26
CA LYS A 152 2.88 0.79 6.24
C LYS A 152 2.11 1.27 5.02
N PRO A 153 2.66 1.16 3.80
CA PRO A 153 1.92 1.49 2.60
C PRO A 153 0.75 0.54 2.38
N VAL A 154 -0.35 1.07 1.87
CA VAL A 154 -1.55 0.29 1.55
C VAL A 154 -1.99 0.44 0.10
N ILE A 155 -2.29 -0.69 -0.53
CA ILE A 155 -2.82 -0.79 -1.88
C ILE A 155 -4.32 -1.08 -1.80
N VAL A 156 -5.16 -0.28 -2.46
CA VAL A 156 -6.57 -0.66 -2.70
C VAL A 156 -6.67 -1.34 -4.05
N ALA A 157 -7.21 -2.55 -4.06
CA ALA A 157 -7.17 -3.46 -5.21
C ALA A 157 -8.54 -4.05 -5.55
N SER A 158 -8.64 -4.54 -6.80
CA SER A 158 -9.82 -5.16 -7.45
C SER A 158 -10.99 -4.19 -7.64
N GLN A 159 -11.79 -4.34 -8.72
CA GLN A 159 -13.08 -3.65 -8.89
C GLN A 159 -13.04 -2.11 -8.85
N LEU A 160 -11.93 -1.47 -9.24
CA LEU A 160 -11.86 0.00 -9.31
C LEU A 160 -12.47 0.54 -10.61
N LEU A 161 -12.09 -0.04 -11.74
CA LEU A 161 -12.54 0.36 -13.07
C LEU A 161 -12.92 -0.89 -13.91
N GLU A 162 -13.53 -1.89 -13.29
CA GLU A 162 -13.80 -3.22 -13.87
C GLU A 162 -14.51 -3.14 -15.23
N SER A 163 -15.46 -2.23 -15.40
CA SER A 163 -16.17 -2.03 -16.67
C SER A 163 -15.22 -1.66 -17.82
N MET A 164 -14.06 -1.08 -17.51
CA MET A 164 -13.05 -0.70 -18.50
C MET A 164 -12.26 -1.87 -19.09
N ILE A 165 -12.50 -3.10 -18.62
CA ILE A 165 -12.06 -4.31 -19.32
C ILE A 165 -12.72 -4.38 -20.70
N GLU A 166 -14.02 -4.07 -20.77
CA GLU A 166 -14.82 -4.17 -21.99
C GLU A 166 -15.11 -2.82 -22.64
N TYR A 167 -15.21 -1.74 -21.85
CA TYR A 167 -15.68 -0.43 -22.31
C TYR A 167 -14.59 0.65 -22.21
N PRO A 168 -14.57 1.66 -23.10
CA PRO A 168 -13.53 2.67 -23.10
C PRO A 168 -13.69 3.76 -22.02
N THR A 169 -14.77 3.72 -21.26
CA THR A 169 -15.14 4.72 -20.24
C THR A 169 -15.75 4.04 -19.03
N PRO A 170 -15.41 4.46 -17.80
CA PRO A 170 -15.96 3.87 -16.59
C PRO A 170 -17.38 4.37 -16.33
N THR A 171 -18.05 3.69 -15.42
CA THR A 171 -19.29 4.16 -14.80
C THR A 171 -19.04 5.29 -13.80
N ARG A 172 -20.09 6.06 -13.48
CA ARG A 172 -20.01 7.08 -12.42
C ARG A 172 -19.75 6.48 -11.04
N ALA A 173 -20.25 5.26 -10.79
CA ALA A 173 -20.04 4.55 -9.54
C ALA A 173 -18.57 4.17 -9.34
N GLU A 174 -17.90 3.69 -10.38
CA GLU A 174 -16.47 3.39 -10.36
C GLU A 174 -15.61 4.64 -10.15
N VAL A 175 -15.96 5.76 -10.79
CA VAL A 175 -15.27 7.04 -10.52
C VAL A 175 -15.44 7.48 -9.07
N ALA A 176 -16.63 7.32 -8.49
CA ALA A 176 -16.89 7.62 -7.08
C ALA A 176 -16.09 6.70 -6.14
N ASP A 177 -15.98 5.42 -6.49
CA ASP A 177 -15.20 4.42 -5.74
C ASP A 177 -13.70 4.73 -5.73
N VAL A 178 -13.11 5.03 -6.90
CA VAL A 178 -11.73 5.52 -7.00
C VAL A 178 -11.54 6.79 -6.16
N SER A 179 -12.50 7.72 -6.22
CA SER A 179 -12.44 8.96 -5.46
C SER A 179 -12.43 8.71 -3.95
N GLU A 180 -13.23 7.76 -3.48
CA GLU A 180 -13.31 7.38 -2.09
C GLU A 180 -12.03 6.71 -1.59
N ALA A 181 -11.42 5.82 -2.38
CA ALA A 181 -10.14 5.21 -2.03
C ALA A 181 -9.02 6.26 -1.84
N VAL A 182 -8.97 7.25 -2.73
CA VAL A 182 -8.02 8.38 -2.63
C VAL A 182 -8.33 9.24 -1.40
N ARG A 183 -9.61 9.52 -1.14
CA ARG A 183 -10.06 10.29 0.04
C ARG A 183 -9.69 9.61 1.35
N GLN A 184 -9.69 8.28 1.38
CA GLN A 184 -9.24 7.48 2.51
C GLN A 184 -7.72 7.48 2.70
N ARG A 185 -6.96 8.11 1.78
CA ARG A 185 -5.50 8.26 1.80
C ARG A 185 -4.72 6.97 1.59
N SER A 186 -5.23 6.07 0.76
CA SER A 186 -4.45 4.91 0.27
C SER A 186 -3.15 5.35 -0.40
N ASP A 187 -2.08 4.58 -0.26
CA ASP A 187 -0.80 4.92 -0.89
C ASP A 187 -0.79 4.60 -2.39
N ALA A 188 -1.48 3.52 -2.78
CA ALA A 188 -1.58 3.09 -4.16
C ALA A 188 -2.95 2.51 -4.49
N LEU A 189 -3.30 2.60 -5.78
CA LEU A 189 -4.47 1.99 -6.38
C LEU A 189 -4.02 0.98 -7.44
N MET A 190 -4.69 -0.15 -7.56
CA MET A 190 -4.26 -1.25 -8.45
C MET A 190 -5.31 -1.56 -9.52
N LEU A 191 -4.92 -1.45 -10.79
CA LEU A 191 -5.64 -2.05 -11.91
C LEU A 191 -5.30 -3.55 -11.97
N SER A 192 -6.32 -4.38 -12.17
CA SER A 192 -6.21 -5.83 -12.27
C SER A 192 -6.48 -6.25 -13.71
N GLY A 193 -7.67 -6.77 -14.00
CA GLY A 193 -8.06 -7.19 -15.35
C GLY A 193 -8.01 -6.06 -16.37
N GLU A 194 -8.27 -4.81 -15.93
CA GLU A 194 -8.29 -3.62 -16.79
C GLU A 194 -6.98 -3.43 -17.55
N SER A 195 -5.85 -3.70 -16.89
CA SER A 195 -4.51 -3.55 -17.48
C SER A 195 -3.97 -4.84 -18.07
N ALA A 196 -4.32 -5.99 -17.49
CA ALA A 196 -3.77 -7.30 -17.86
C ALA A 196 -4.42 -7.90 -19.11
N MET A 197 -5.73 -7.74 -19.26
CA MET A 197 -6.51 -8.35 -20.36
C MET A 197 -7.60 -7.43 -20.93
N GLY A 198 -7.70 -6.20 -20.44
CA GLY A 198 -8.69 -5.22 -20.89
C GLY A 198 -8.44 -4.72 -22.31
N GLN A 199 -9.50 -4.26 -22.97
CA GLN A 199 -9.43 -3.69 -24.32
C GLN A 199 -8.86 -2.26 -24.33
N PHE A 200 -8.82 -1.58 -23.17
CA PHE A 200 -8.43 -0.18 -23.05
C PHE A 200 -7.46 0.11 -21.87
N PRO A 201 -6.32 -0.60 -21.77
CA PRO A 201 -5.43 -0.52 -20.60
C PRO A 201 -4.88 0.89 -20.36
N ASP A 202 -4.43 1.58 -21.42
CA ASP A 202 -3.91 2.95 -21.31
C ASP A 202 -4.99 3.96 -20.86
N LYS A 203 -6.24 3.75 -21.29
CA LYS A 203 -7.36 4.61 -20.88
C LYS A 203 -7.73 4.36 -19.43
N ALA A 204 -7.75 3.10 -18.98
CA ALA A 204 -8.00 2.77 -17.58
C ALA A 204 -6.95 3.45 -16.67
N LEU A 205 -5.67 3.38 -17.04
CA LEU A 205 -4.60 4.07 -16.32
C LEU A 205 -4.78 5.60 -16.34
N ALA A 206 -5.10 6.18 -17.50
CA ALA A 206 -5.32 7.62 -17.62
C ALA A 206 -6.49 8.12 -16.78
N VAL A 207 -7.60 7.36 -16.75
CA VAL A 207 -8.78 7.65 -15.93
C VAL A 207 -8.41 7.57 -14.44
N LEU A 208 -7.79 6.48 -14.00
CA LEU A 208 -7.38 6.29 -12.61
C LEU A 208 -6.53 7.48 -12.14
N ARG A 209 -5.50 7.83 -12.93
CA ARG A 209 -4.63 8.97 -12.67
C ARG A 209 -5.39 10.30 -12.64
N SER A 210 -6.27 10.54 -13.61
CA SER A 210 -7.01 11.80 -13.70
C SER A 210 -7.95 12.01 -12.52
N VAL A 211 -8.65 10.95 -12.09
CA VAL A 211 -9.55 11.00 -10.92
C VAL A 211 -8.74 11.24 -9.66
N SER A 212 -7.66 10.47 -9.43
CA SER A 212 -6.81 10.64 -8.24
C SER A 212 -6.25 12.05 -8.12
N LEU A 213 -5.65 12.59 -9.20
CA LEU A 213 -5.09 13.95 -9.19
C LEU A 213 -6.15 15.03 -8.96
N ARG A 214 -7.39 14.82 -9.44
CA ARG A 214 -8.48 15.78 -9.20
C ARG A 214 -8.89 15.80 -7.73
N ILE A 215 -9.02 14.62 -7.11
CA ILE A 215 -9.40 14.50 -5.69
C ILE A 215 -8.31 15.04 -4.78
N GLU A 216 -7.04 14.70 -5.04
CA GLU A 216 -5.90 15.24 -4.29
C GLU A 216 -5.82 16.76 -4.40
N ARG A 217 -6.06 17.33 -5.59
CA ARG A 217 -6.11 18.79 -5.77
C ARG A 217 -7.26 19.42 -5.01
N TRP A 218 -8.47 18.86 -5.13
CA TRP A 218 -9.65 19.37 -4.44
C TRP A 218 -9.45 19.38 -2.91
N TRP A 219 -8.79 18.36 -2.36
CA TRP A 219 -8.46 18.31 -0.94
C TRP A 219 -7.56 19.48 -0.49
N ARG A 220 -6.58 19.86 -1.31
CA ARG A 220 -5.70 21.01 -1.07
C ARG A 220 -6.45 22.34 -1.20
N GLU A 221 -7.30 22.46 -2.22
CA GLU A 221 -8.11 23.67 -2.49
C GLU A 221 -9.06 23.99 -1.33
N GLU A 222 -9.61 22.97 -0.66
CA GLU A 222 -10.51 23.17 0.48
C GLU A 222 -9.80 23.36 1.82
N GLU A 223 -8.46 23.48 1.84
CA GLU A 223 -7.63 23.59 3.06
C GLU A 223 -8.02 22.57 4.14
N ARG A 224 -8.43 21.36 3.73
CA ARG A 224 -8.77 20.28 4.66
C ARG A 224 -7.49 19.69 5.25
N TYR A 225 -6.78 20.50 6.02
CA TYR A 225 -5.69 20.05 6.88
C TYR A 225 -6.31 19.24 8.01
N GLU A 226 -6.55 17.96 7.76
CA GLU A 226 -6.75 17.02 8.85
C GLU A 226 -5.43 16.91 9.61
N SER A 227 -5.33 17.70 10.68
CA SER A 227 -4.36 17.55 11.75
C SER A 227 -4.72 16.33 12.62
N THR A 228 -5.15 15.21 12.03
CA THR A 228 -5.32 13.98 12.81
C THR A 228 -3.95 13.64 13.38
N PRO A 229 -3.75 13.72 14.71
CA PRO A 229 -2.46 13.43 15.29
C PRO A 229 -2.13 11.97 14.98
N LEU A 230 -1.08 11.75 14.21
CA LEU A 230 -0.56 10.41 14.00
C LEU A 230 0.00 9.93 15.34
N GLN A 231 -0.37 8.74 15.76
CA GLN A 231 0.21 8.14 16.95
C GLN A 231 1.70 7.93 16.73
N ALA A 232 2.51 8.21 17.77
CA ALA A 232 3.94 7.98 17.74
C ALA A 232 4.21 6.47 17.54
N ILE A 233 5.11 6.16 16.60
CA ILE A 233 5.50 4.78 16.26
C ILE A 233 6.94 4.46 16.64
N GLY A 234 7.77 5.48 16.86
CA GLY A 234 9.17 5.28 17.22
C GLY A 234 9.33 4.43 18.48
N SER A 235 9.94 3.25 18.34
CA SER A 235 10.22 2.35 19.46
C SER A 235 11.53 2.72 20.14
N THR A 236 12.54 3.11 19.35
CA THR A 236 13.81 3.64 19.86
C THR A 236 13.78 5.17 19.95
N PHE A 237 14.69 5.73 20.74
CA PHE A 237 14.83 7.18 20.82
C PHE A 237 15.24 7.82 19.49
N SER A 238 16.08 7.14 18.70
CA SER A 238 16.48 7.58 17.35
C SER A 238 15.28 7.63 16.38
N ASP A 239 14.39 6.64 16.46
CA ASP A 239 13.18 6.62 15.63
C ASP A 239 12.25 7.77 16.00
N LYS A 240 12.07 8.03 17.30
CA LYS A 240 11.26 9.16 17.79
C LYS A 240 11.80 10.50 17.29
N ILE A 241 13.13 10.70 17.30
CA ILE A 241 13.74 11.91 16.74
C ILE A 241 13.44 12.02 15.25
N SER A 242 13.64 10.94 14.49
CA SER A 242 13.39 10.92 13.04
C SER A 242 11.93 11.24 12.72
N GLU A 243 10.99 10.68 13.51
CA GLU A 243 9.55 10.93 13.42
C GLU A 243 9.24 12.41 13.69
N GLU A 244 9.75 13.00 14.77
CA GLU A 244 9.51 14.41 15.10
C GLU A 244 10.10 15.37 14.06
N ILE A 245 11.28 15.08 13.51
CA ILE A 245 11.86 15.86 12.40
C ILE A 245 10.93 15.81 11.19
N CYS A 246 10.48 14.62 10.79
CA CYS A 246 9.63 14.45 9.60
C CYS A 246 8.26 15.11 9.79
N ASN A 247 7.65 14.96 10.97
CA ASN A 247 6.39 15.62 11.34
C ASN A 247 6.54 17.15 11.27
N SER A 248 7.62 17.69 11.84
CA SER A 248 7.90 19.12 11.84
C SER A 248 8.18 19.65 10.44
N ALA A 249 8.96 18.92 9.63
CA ALA A 249 9.26 19.27 8.25
C ALA A 249 8.00 19.30 7.39
N ALA A 250 7.11 18.30 7.49
CA ALA A 250 5.85 18.28 6.76
C ALA A 250 4.92 19.42 7.18
N LYS A 251 4.81 19.70 8.49
CA LYS A 251 4.03 20.82 9.01
C LYS A 251 4.58 22.17 8.52
N MET A 252 5.89 22.34 8.54
CA MET A 252 6.56 23.53 8.04
C MET A 252 6.38 23.69 6.54
N ALA A 253 6.46 22.60 5.77
CA ALA A 253 6.24 22.60 4.33
C ALA A 253 4.85 23.15 3.97
N ASN A 254 3.83 22.68 4.67
CA ASN A 254 2.45 23.14 4.47
C ASN A 254 2.27 24.60 4.92
N ASN A 255 2.72 24.94 6.13
CA ASN A 255 2.54 26.28 6.70
C ASN A 255 3.26 27.38 5.91
N LEU A 256 4.43 27.08 5.33
CA LEU A 256 5.22 28.03 4.55
C LEU A 256 4.91 27.97 3.05
N GLY A 257 4.05 27.06 2.60
CA GLY A 257 3.76 26.87 1.17
C GLY A 257 5.01 26.50 0.36
N VAL A 258 5.84 25.61 0.90
CA VAL A 258 7.10 25.16 0.29
C VAL A 258 6.83 24.42 -1.03
N ASP A 259 7.68 24.61 -2.04
CA ASP A 259 7.49 24.02 -3.37
C ASP A 259 7.87 22.53 -3.41
N ALA A 260 8.79 22.07 -2.55
CA ALA A 260 9.14 20.66 -2.43
C ALA A 260 9.81 20.28 -1.10
N VAL A 261 9.65 19.01 -0.71
CA VAL A 261 10.45 18.38 0.36
C VAL A 261 11.47 17.42 -0.24
N PHE A 262 12.74 17.59 0.12
CA PHE A 262 13.83 16.70 -0.26
C PHE A 262 14.17 15.78 0.91
N VAL A 263 14.22 14.48 0.65
CA VAL A 263 14.58 13.47 1.65
C VAL A 263 15.80 12.69 1.17
N TYR A 264 16.92 12.83 1.86
CA TYR A 264 18.11 12.02 1.62
C TYR A 264 18.08 10.81 2.55
N THR A 265 18.01 9.60 2.00
CA THR A 265 17.78 8.40 2.80
C THR A 265 18.60 7.17 2.37
N LYS A 266 19.15 6.44 3.34
CA LYS A 266 19.81 5.14 3.14
C LYS A 266 18.82 4.00 2.98
N SER A 267 17.91 3.86 3.95
CA SER A 267 16.97 2.73 4.05
C SER A 267 15.57 3.04 3.54
N GLY A 268 15.25 4.32 3.30
CA GLY A 268 13.89 4.77 2.98
C GLY A 268 13.06 5.16 4.19
N HIS A 269 13.57 5.00 5.42
CA HIS A 269 12.79 5.22 6.64
C HIS A 269 12.29 6.67 6.77
N MET A 270 13.15 7.68 6.67
CA MET A 270 12.68 9.07 6.73
C MET A 270 11.74 9.42 5.57
N ALA A 271 11.94 8.85 4.38
CA ALA A 271 11.05 9.10 3.24
C ALA A 271 9.65 8.56 3.51
N SER A 272 9.56 7.37 4.13
CA SER A 272 8.29 6.80 4.58
C SER A 272 7.57 7.67 5.61
N LEU A 273 8.31 8.22 6.58
CA LEU A 273 7.74 9.09 7.61
C LEU A 273 7.20 10.39 7.01
N VAL A 274 7.95 11.05 6.12
CA VAL A 274 7.47 12.24 5.42
C VAL A 274 6.23 11.91 4.56
N SER A 275 6.25 10.79 3.83
CA SER A 275 5.10 10.32 3.06
C SER A 275 3.86 10.11 3.92
N ARG A 276 4.01 9.51 5.12
CA ARG A 276 2.92 9.28 6.09
C ARG A 276 2.26 10.58 6.56
N CYS A 277 3.05 11.65 6.70
CA CYS A 277 2.55 12.98 7.07
C CYS A 277 1.69 13.63 5.97
N ARG A 278 1.80 13.17 4.71
CA ARG A 278 1.05 13.67 3.55
C ARG A 278 1.20 15.20 3.34
N PRO A 279 2.42 15.75 3.23
CA PRO A 279 2.61 17.16 2.87
C PRO A 279 2.02 17.45 1.49
N ASP A 280 1.57 18.68 1.26
CA ASP A 280 0.91 19.05 0.00
C ASP A 280 1.89 19.22 -1.16
N CYS A 281 3.15 19.50 -0.86
CA CYS A 281 4.19 19.61 -1.87
C CYS A 281 4.74 18.23 -2.30
N PRO A 282 5.30 18.11 -3.51
CA PRO A 282 5.99 16.90 -3.94
C PRO A 282 7.15 16.52 -3.01
N ILE A 283 7.33 15.22 -2.79
CA ILE A 283 8.40 14.68 -1.96
C ILE A 283 9.43 13.99 -2.87
N PHE A 284 10.62 14.58 -2.99
CA PHE A 284 11.72 13.99 -3.74
C PHE A 284 12.61 13.20 -2.79
N ALA A 285 12.65 11.88 -2.95
CA ALA A 285 13.47 11.00 -2.15
C ALA A 285 14.74 10.62 -2.91
N PHE A 286 15.91 10.76 -2.29
CA PHE A 286 17.20 10.43 -2.86
C PHE A 286 17.82 9.28 -2.08
N THR A 287 18.32 8.27 -2.78
CA THR A 287 19.02 7.13 -2.19
C THR A 287 20.18 6.66 -3.07
N THR A 288 21.17 5.98 -2.49
CA THR A 288 22.28 5.39 -3.27
C THR A 288 21.90 4.06 -3.92
N THR A 289 20.88 3.38 -3.40
CA THR A 289 20.56 1.98 -3.70
C THR A 289 19.35 1.85 -4.62
N THR A 290 19.48 1.03 -5.67
CA THR A 290 18.38 0.82 -6.64
C THR A 290 17.16 0.14 -6.01
N SER A 291 17.36 -0.87 -5.15
CA SER A 291 16.27 -1.60 -4.47
C SER A 291 15.42 -0.67 -3.62
N VAL A 292 16.05 0.16 -2.76
CA VAL A 292 15.36 1.18 -1.96
C VAL A 292 14.59 2.15 -2.88
N ARG A 293 15.23 2.66 -3.95
CA ARG A 293 14.55 3.55 -4.92
C ARG A 293 13.28 2.91 -5.49
N ARG A 294 13.33 1.64 -5.87
CA ARG A 294 12.18 0.92 -6.45
C ARG A 294 11.06 0.77 -5.42
N ARG A 295 11.38 0.33 -4.20
CA ARG A 295 10.41 0.16 -3.11
C ARG A 295 9.72 1.45 -2.69
N LEU A 296 10.42 2.58 -2.70
CA LEU A 296 9.83 3.88 -2.37
C LEU A 296 8.70 4.30 -3.33
N ASN A 297 8.59 3.73 -4.54
CA ASN A 297 7.48 4.06 -5.46
C ASN A 297 6.10 3.59 -4.94
N LEU A 298 6.06 2.68 -3.97
CA LEU A 298 4.80 2.22 -3.40
C LEU A 298 4.22 3.21 -2.38
N GLN A 299 5.06 4.10 -1.82
CA GLN A 299 4.64 5.06 -0.81
C GLN A 299 4.07 6.32 -1.46
N TRP A 300 2.99 6.84 -0.88
CA TRP A 300 2.31 8.00 -1.44
C TRP A 300 3.22 9.21 -1.61
N GLY A 301 3.06 9.93 -2.73
CA GLY A 301 3.67 11.23 -2.97
C GLY A 301 5.20 11.24 -3.15
N LEU A 302 5.87 10.09 -2.96
CA LEU A 302 7.31 9.98 -3.15
C LEU A 302 7.66 9.90 -4.63
N ILE A 303 8.67 10.67 -5.03
CA ILE A 303 9.30 10.62 -6.34
C ILE A 303 10.78 10.25 -6.11
N PRO A 304 11.13 8.96 -6.19
CA PRO A 304 12.46 8.49 -5.77
C PRO A 304 13.51 8.57 -6.88
N PHE A 305 14.72 8.98 -6.52
CA PHE A 305 15.89 9.12 -7.38
C PHE A 305 17.07 8.34 -6.81
N ARG A 306 17.85 7.74 -7.71
CA ARG A 306 19.16 7.19 -7.36
C ARG A 306 20.20 8.27 -7.56
N LEU A 307 20.94 8.61 -6.51
CA LEU A 307 22.00 9.61 -6.54
C LEU A 307 23.16 9.17 -5.66
N SER A 308 24.39 9.39 -6.11
CA SER A 308 25.59 9.15 -5.31
C SER A 308 25.85 10.33 -4.38
N PHE A 309 25.97 10.06 -3.08
CA PHE A 309 26.22 11.10 -2.08
C PHE A 309 27.70 11.31 -1.81
N SER A 310 28.06 12.55 -1.50
CA SER A 310 29.30 12.93 -0.80
C SER A 310 29.01 13.26 0.66
N ASP A 311 30.06 13.36 1.48
CA ASP A 311 29.94 13.82 2.88
C ASP A 311 29.53 15.30 2.98
N ASP A 312 29.76 16.06 1.92
CA ASP A 312 29.29 17.44 1.80
C ASP A 312 27.83 17.50 1.28
N MET A 313 26.93 17.99 2.13
CA MET A 313 25.52 18.21 1.80
C MET A 313 25.30 19.33 0.80
N GLU A 314 26.14 20.35 0.78
CA GLU A 314 25.99 21.46 -0.17
C GLU A 314 26.23 20.97 -1.60
N SER A 315 27.28 20.17 -1.81
CA SER A 315 27.51 19.44 -3.06
C SER A 315 26.36 18.52 -3.44
N ASN A 316 25.78 17.77 -2.48
CA ASN A 316 24.62 16.93 -2.74
C ASN A 316 23.40 17.74 -3.18
N LEU A 317 23.11 18.86 -2.52
CA LEU A 317 22.02 19.77 -2.89
C LEU A 317 22.24 20.36 -4.28
N ASN A 318 23.44 20.82 -4.61
CA ASN A 318 23.74 21.38 -5.93
C ASN A 318 23.56 20.36 -7.06
N LYS A 319 23.96 19.10 -6.84
CA LYS A 319 23.70 17.99 -7.79
C LYS A 319 22.20 17.74 -7.95
N THR A 320 21.46 17.69 -6.84
CA THR A 320 20.00 17.51 -6.85
C THR A 320 19.29 18.64 -7.57
N PHE A 321 19.66 19.90 -7.32
CA PHE A 321 19.09 21.05 -7.99
C PHE A 321 19.32 20.99 -9.50
N SER A 322 20.55 20.68 -9.92
CA SER A 322 20.89 20.56 -11.34
C SER A 322 20.07 19.47 -12.02
N LEU A 323 19.95 18.30 -11.37
CA LEU A 323 19.17 17.18 -11.85
C LEU A 323 17.68 17.53 -11.99
N LEU A 324 17.06 18.05 -10.94
CA LEU A 324 15.62 18.34 -10.95
C LEU A 324 15.27 19.51 -11.88
N LYS A 325 16.12 20.54 -11.97
CA LYS A 325 15.95 21.64 -12.95
C LYS A 325 16.03 21.12 -14.38
N SER A 326 16.98 20.23 -14.68
CA SER A 326 17.11 19.63 -16.02
C SER A 326 15.86 18.83 -16.44
N ARG A 327 15.10 18.31 -15.46
CA ARG A 327 13.86 17.57 -15.67
C ARG A 327 12.60 18.44 -15.59
N GLY A 328 12.75 19.75 -15.38
CA GLY A 328 11.62 20.68 -15.22
C GLY A 328 10.77 20.41 -13.98
N MET A 329 11.31 19.75 -12.96
CA MET A 329 10.59 19.38 -11.74
C MET A 329 10.66 20.44 -10.64
N ILE A 330 11.66 21.33 -10.71
CA ILE A 330 11.81 22.52 -9.87
C ILE A 330 12.33 23.68 -10.74
N LYS A 331 12.15 24.92 -10.30
CA LYS A 331 12.64 26.15 -10.93
C LYS A 331 13.47 26.97 -9.95
N SER A 332 14.22 27.95 -10.47
CA SER A 332 14.95 28.90 -9.62
C SER A 332 13.96 29.77 -8.84
N GLY A 333 14.18 29.93 -7.54
CA GLY A 333 13.28 30.65 -6.64
C GLY A 333 12.34 29.76 -5.83
N ASP A 334 12.27 28.46 -6.15
CA ASP A 334 11.50 27.50 -5.37
C ASP A 334 12.08 27.36 -3.95
N LEU A 335 11.20 27.40 -2.97
CA LEU A 335 11.51 27.14 -1.57
C LEU A 335 11.50 25.63 -1.34
N VAL A 336 12.55 25.08 -0.73
CA VAL A 336 12.66 23.65 -0.43
C VAL A 336 13.02 23.41 1.03
N ILE A 337 12.48 22.33 1.61
CA ILE A 337 12.93 21.80 2.90
C ILE A 337 13.69 20.51 2.64
N ALA A 338 14.90 20.38 3.20
CA ALA A 338 15.70 19.16 3.09
C ALA A 338 15.82 18.47 4.45
N VAL A 339 15.52 17.17 4.48
CA VAL A 339 15.75 16.27 5.63
C VAL A 339 16.66 15.11 5.23
N SER A 340 17.46 14.59 6.16
CA SER A 340 18.49 13.60 5.84
C SER A 340 18.81 12.66 7.00
N ASP A 341 18.81 11.34 6.73
CA ASP A 341 19.36 10.31 7.63
C ASP A 341 20.79 9.89 7.25
N MET A 342 21.36 10.51 6.21
CA MET A 342 22.68 10.15 5.67
C MET A 342 23.83 10.56 6.59
N LEU A 343 23.67 11.72 7.23
CA LEU A 343 24.56 12.31 8.21
C LEU A 343 23.81 12.35 9.53
N GLN A 344 24.50 12.23 10.66
CA GLN A 344 23.93 12.55 11.98
C GLN A 344 23.66 14.06 12.05
N SER A 345 22.72 14.53 11.24
CA SER A 345 22.35 15.94 11.13
C SER A 345 21.77 16.46 12.45
N ILE A 346 21.27 15.55 13.28
CA ILE A 346 20.98 15.79 14.71
C ILE A 346 21.74 14.75 15.54
N GLN A 347 22.82 15.17 16.18
CA GLN A 347 23.50 14.39 17.23
C GLN A 347 22.86 14.75 18.56
N VAL A 348 22.03 13.85 19.10
CA VAL A 348 21.61 13.99 20.50
C VAL A 348 22.71 13.42 21.38
N MET A 349 23.45 14.31 22.04
CA MET A 349 24.49 13.96 22.99
C MET A 349 23.97 14.24 24.40
N ASN A 350 24.15 13.28 25.31
CA ASN A 350 24.08 13.59 26.73
C ASN A 350 25.27 14.49 27.05
N VAL A 351 25.01 15.71 27.49
CA VAL A 351 26.06 16.58 28.03
C VAL A 351 26.62 15.89 29.28
N PRO A 352 27.95 15.71 29.38
CA PRO A 352 28.57 15.04 30.53
C PRO A 352 28.32 15.76 31.85
#